data_AF-C5KEH2-F1
#
_entry.id   AF-C5KEH2-F1
#
_cell.length_a   1.000
_cell.length_b   1.000
_cell.length_c   1.000
_cell.angle_alpha   90.00
_cell.angle_beta   90.00
_cell.angle_gamma   90.00
#
_symmetry.space_group_name_H-M   'P 1'
#
loop_
_entity.id
_entity.type
_entity.pdbx_description
1 polymer ?
#
loop_
_entity_poly.entity_id
_entity_poly.type
_entity_poly.pdbx_seq_one_letter_code
_entity_poly.pdbx_strand_id
1 'polypeptide(L)'
;MAIPKSVMASGYIRRMFRAGTNESRELIKQIEWTKYLCGVRGVRWHPSGSWRVQFKRRCYEHNYFVNCSCYFRVGQWGFDRAKEMAIGYRRRLEYEWAEVQEAWKVIDHERETARLKKREARRVAELEAQELMDHDGDADGLLIGGEE
;
A
#
# COMPACT_ATOMS: atom_id res chain seq x y z
N MET A 1 -16.33 -0.46 -32.99
CA MET A 1 -15.31 0.51 -32.49
C MET A 1 -15.42 0.55 -30.97
N ALA A 2 -14.39 0.14 -30.23
CA ALA A 2 -14.46 0.09 -28.76
C ALA A 2 -13.93 1.40 -28.16
N ILE A 3 -14.81 2.19 -27.54
CA ILE A 3 -14.42 3.45 -26.88
C ILE A 3 -13.85 3.13 -25.50
N PRO A 4 -12.69 3.69 -25.11
CA PRO A 4 -12.13 3.46 -23.80
C PRO A 4 -13.09 3.86 -22.67
N LYS A 5 -13.34 2.95 -21.72
CA LYS A 5 -14.13 3.26 -20.52
C LYS A 5 -13.56 4.45 -19.74
N SER A 6 -12.24 4.64 -19.78
CA SER A 6 -11.54 5.80 -19.20
C SER A 6 -12.00 7.13 -19.79
N VAL A 7 -12.22 7.17 -21.10
CA VAL A 7 -12.66 8.34 -21.86
C VAL A 7 -14.15 8.63 -21.60
N MET A 8 -14.95 7.57 -21.45
CA MET A 8 -16.37 7.64 -21.08
C MET A 8 -16.61 8.17 -19.65
N ALA A 9 -15.58 8.30 -18.82
CA ALA A 9 -15.70 9.00 -17.53
C ALA A 9 -16.02 10.50 -17.73
N SER A 10 -15.70 11.07 -18.88
CA SER A 10 -16.05 12.46 -19.23
C SER A 10 -17.55 12.67 -19.31
N GLY A 11 -18.06 13.69 -18.63
CA GLY A 11 -19.43 14.15 -18.85
C GLY A 11 -19.63 14.69 -20.27
N TYR A 12 -18.66 15.43 -20.81
CA TYR A 12 -18.72 15.99 -22.16
C TYR A 12 -18.73 14.92 -23.24
N ILE A 13 -17.83 13.94 -23.16
CA ILE A 13 -17.79 12.85 -24.14
C ILE A 13 -19.06 12.01 -24.04
N ARG A 14 -19.54 11.69 -22.82
CA ARG A 14 -20.85 11.03 -22.66
C ARG A 14 -22.00 11.81 -23.28
N ARG A 15 -22.03 13.14 -23.12
CA ARG A 15 -23.06 13.98 -23.74
C ARG A 15 -22.95 13.98 -25.26
N MET A 16 -21.75 14.06 -25.83
CA MET A 16 -21.51 13.95 -27.27
C MET A 16 -22.01 12.61 -27.83
N PHE A 17 -21.72 11.50 -27.14
CA PHE A 17 -22.24 10.18 -27.53
C PHE A 17 -23.77 10.08 -27.38
N ARG A 18 -24.35 10.68 -26.33
CA ARG A 18 -25.80 10.64 -26.08
C ARG A 18 -26.60 11.56 -27.01
N ALA A 19 -26.03 12.69 -27.43
CA ALA A 19 -26.72 13.66 -28.29
C ALA A 19 -27.12 13.04 -29.63
N GLY A 20 -26.32 12.10 -30.15
CA GLY A 20 -26.70 11.28 -31.30
C GLY A 20 -26.88 12.04 -32.61
N THR A 21 -26.53 13.33 -32.67
CA THR A 21 -26.61 14.17 -33.86
C THR A 21 -25.61 13.72 -34.93
N ASN A 22 -25.85 14.11 -36.18
CA ASN A 22 -24.97 13.77 -37.30
C ASN A 22 -23.56 14.34 -37.10
N GLU A 23 -23.47 15.56 -36.58
CA GLU A 23 -22.21 16.25 -36.26
C GLU A 23 -21.44 15.50 -35.17
N SER A 24 -22.14 15.05 -34.12
CA SER A 24 -21.51 14.29 -33.04
C SER A 24 -20.95 12.97 -33.55
N ARG A 25 -21.71 12.27 -34.41
CA ARG A 25 -21.28 11.00 -35.02
C ARG A 25 -20.06 11.18 -35.90
N GLU A 26 -19.99 12.28 -36.64
CA GLU A 26 -18.85 12.55 -37.53
C GLU A 26 -17.59 12.91 -36.75
N LEU A 27 -17.72 13.74 -35.71
CA LEU A 27 -16.62 14.06 -34.80
C LEU A 27 -16.07 12.81 -34.08
N ILE A 28 -16.95 11.90 -33.65
CA ILE A 28 -16.56 10.65 -32.97
C ILE A 28 -15.69 9.76 -33.87
N LYS A 29 -15.96 9.71 -35.18
CA LYS A 29 -15.18 8.91 -36.14
C LYS A 29 -13.78 9.46 -36.38
N GLN A 30 -13.62 10.78 -36.28
CA GLN A 30 -12.34 11.46 -36.49
C GLN A 30 -11.36 11.25 -35.33
N ILE A 31 -11.83 10.81 -34.17
CA ILE A 31 -10.99 10.65 -32.99
C ILE A 31 -10.31 9.28 -33.00
N GLU A 32 -8.98 9.28 -32.95
CA GLU A 32 -8.17 8.08 -32.76
C GLU A 32 -8.17 7.66 -31.27
N TRP A 33 -9.23 6.96 -30.87
CA TRP A 33 -9.47 6.58 -29.48
C TRP A 33 -8.38 5.71 -28.85
N THR A 34 -7.64 4.96 -29.66
CA THR A 34 -6.57 4.06 -29.23
C THR A 34 -5.41 4.82 -28.56
N LYS A 35 -5.12 6.06 -28.99
CA LYS A 35 -4.06 6.89 -28.40
C LYS A 35 -4.29 7.22 -26.92
N TYR A 36 -5.56 7.33 -26.53
CA TYR A 36 -6.01 7.65 -25.17
C TYR A 36 -6.07 6.43 -24.23
N LEU A 37 -5.73 5.24 -24.74
CA LEU A 37 -5.59 4.03 -23.94
C LEU A 37 -4.22 3.97 -23.27
N CYS A 38 -4.20 3.44 -22.04
CA CYS A 38 -2.98 3.06 -21.34
C CYS A 38 -3.20 1.68 -20.71
N GLY A 39 -2.26 0.75 -20.95
CA GLY A 39 -2.30 -0.59 -20.37
C GLY A 39 -1.84 -0.64 -18.90
N VAL A 40 -1.36 0.47 -18.35
CA VAL A 40 -0.85 0.52 -16.97
C VAL A 40 -1.99 0.80 -16.00
N ARG A 41 -2.21 -0.12 -15.05
CA ARG A 41 -3.25 0.02 -14.02
C ARG A 41 -3.10 1.34 -13.25
N GLY A 42 -4.19 2.09 -13.16
CA GLY A 42 -4.22 3.36 -12.44
C GLY A 42 -3.76 4.56 -13.27
N VAL A 43 -3.31 4.38 -14.51
CA VAL A 43 -3.02 5.48 -15.44
C VAL A 43 -4.14 5.56 -16.47
N ARG A 44 -4.78 6.72 -16.61
CA ARG A 44 -5.84 6.91 -17.60
C ARG A 44 -5.92 8.34 -18.12
N TRP A 45 -6.42 8.49 -19.35
CA TRP A 45 -6.79 9.79 -19.87
C TRP A 45 -7.87 10.45 -19.01
N HIS A 46 -7.71 11.75 -18.77
CA HIS A 46 -8.69 12.60 -18.13
C HIS A 46 -9.16 13.69 -19.10
N PRO A 47 -10.45 14.03 -19.10
CA PRO A 47 -11.03 14.97 -20.08
C PRO A 47 -10.52 16.41 -19.95
N SER A 48 -9.82 16.74 -18.85
CA SER A 48 -9.14 18.03 -18.68
C SER A 48 -7.87 18.18 -19.54
N GLY A 49 -7.63 17.27 -20.48
CA GLY A 49 -6.40 17.27 -21.28
C GLY A 49 -5.19 16.78 -20.46
N SER A 50 -5.35 15.71 -19.69
CA SER A 50 -4.30 15.25 -18.78
C SER A 50 -4.28 13.73 -18.62
N TRP A 51 -3.11 13.15 -18.38
CA TRP A 51 -3.00 11.78 -17.90
C TRP A 51 -3.12 11.76 -16.38
N ARG A 52 -4.16 11.10 -15.87
CA ARG A 52 -4.40 10.94 -14.44
C ARG A 52 -3.75 9.66 -13.94
N VAL A 53 -2.97 9.78 -12.87
CA VAL A 53 -2.46 8.65 -12.08
C VAL A 53 -3.31 8.51 -10.83
N GLN A 54 -3.76 7.29 -10.56
CA GLN A 54 -4.41 6.89 -9.32
C GLN A 54 -3.64 5.75 -8.69
N PHE A 55 -3.32 5.91 -7.42
CA PHE A 55 -2.68 4.88 -6.61
C PHE A 55 -3.32 4.84 -5.24
N LYS A 56 -3.84 3.69 -4.86
CA LYS A 56 -4.43 3.47 -3.53
C LYS A 56 -3.96 2.12 -3.00
N ARG A 57 -3.37 2.15 -1.82
CA ARG A 57 -2.89 0.97 -1.09
C ARG A 57 -3.15 1.15 0.40
N ARG A 58 -3.27 0.03 1.10
CA ARG A 58 -3.49 0.00 2.54
C ARG A 58 -2.85 -1.26 3.11
N CYS A 59 -2.12 -1.08 4.20
CA CYS A 59 -1.62 -2.14 5.06
C CYS A 59 -2.42 -2.02 6.37
N TYR A 60 -3.28 -3.01 6.63
CA TYR A 60 -4.18 -2.98 7.77
C TYR A 60 -3.44 -3.28 9.08
N GLU A 61 -2.49 -4.21 9.04
CA GLU A 61 -1.66 -4.63 10.18
C GLU A 61 -0.90 -3.47 10.83
N HIS A 62 -0.42 -2.52 10.02
CA HIS A 62 0.30 -1.34 10.49
C HIS A 62 -0.52 -0.05 10.46
N ASN A 63 -1.82 -0.13 10.19
CA ASN A 63 -2.71 1.03 10.01
C ASN A 63 -2.13 2.09 9.04
N TYR A 64 -1.43 1.65 8.00
CA TYR A 64 -0.76 2.51 7.03
C TYR A 64 -1.53 2.55 5.72
N PHE A 65 -1.75 3.74 5.17
CA PHE A 65 -2.47 3.89 3.90
C PHE A 65 -1.85 4.97 3.02
N VAL A 66 -1.87 4.73 1.71
CA VAL A 66 -1.41 5.68 0.71
C VAL A 66 -2.52 5.90 -0.31
N ASN A 67 -2.81 7.17 -0.56
CA ASN A 67 -3.76 7.59 -1.59
C ASN A 67 -3.15 8.74 -2.40
N CYS A 68 -2.77 8.45 -3.64
CA CYS A 68 -2.25 9.43 -4.58
C CYS A 68 -3.19 9.58 -5.78
N SER A 69 -3.53 10.82 -6.10
CA SER A 69 -4.24 11.20 -7.33
C SER A 69 -3.53 12.38 -7.96
N CYS A 70 -2.82 12.16 -9.06
CA CYS A 70 -2.00 13.17 -9.74
C CYS A 70 -2.42 13.32 -11.21
N TYR A 71 -2.12 14.47 -11.81
CA TYR A 71 -2.45 14.81 -13.19
C TYR A 71 -1.22 15.33 -13.94
N PHE A 72 -0.92 14.74 -15.09
CA PHE A 72 0.14 15.16 -16.00
C PHE A 72 -0.51 15.84 -17.21
N ARG A 73 -0.43 17.18 -17.26
CA ARG A 73 -1.14 17.98 -18.26
C ARG A 73 -0.45 17.92 -19.61
N VAL A 74 -1.21 17.68 -20.67
CA VAL A 74 -0.71 17.67 -22.04
C VAL A 74 -0.26 19.06 -22.49
N GLY A 75 -0.94 20.13 -22.05
CA GLY A 75 -0.55 21.50 -22.38
C GLY A 75 0.84 21.90 -21.86
N GLN A 76 1.40 21.16 -20.88
CA GLN A 76 2.73 21.44 -20.34
C GLN A 76 3.81 20.56 -20.97
N TRP A 77 3.51 19.28 -21.20
CA TRP A 77 4.54 18.29 -21.58
C TRP A 77 4.40 17.75 -23.00
N GLY A 78 3.26 17.98 -23.67
CA GLY A 78 2.89 17.26 -24.88
C GLY A 78 2.21 15.93 -24.57
N PHE A 79 1.51 15.35 -25.56
CA PHE A 79 0.61 14.22 -25.33
C PHE A 79 1.36 12.96 -24.88
N ASP A 80 2.40 12.58 -25.62
CA ASP A 80 3.16 11.35 -25.39
C ASP A 80 4.03 11.47 -24.14
N ARG A 81 4.73 12.59 -23.98
CA ARG A 81 5.58 12.81 -22.81
C ARG A 81 4.78 12.85 -21.51
N ALA A 82 3.60 13.48 -21.50
CA ALA A 82 2.72 13.44 -20.34
C ALA A 82 2.29 12.00 -19.99
N LYS A 83 2.07 11.15 -21.00
CA LYS A 83 1.74 9.73 -20.82
C LYS A 83 2.91 8.97 -20.20
N GLU A 84 4.11 9.15 -20.74
CA GLU A 84 5.34 8.54 -20.23
C GLU A 84 5.60 8.91 -18.77
N MET A 85 5.48 10.21 -18.43
CA MET A 85 5.66 10.69 -17.06
C MET A 85 4.63 10.07 -16.11
N ALA A 86 3.36 10.00 -16.52
CA ALA A 86 2.32 9.37 -15.73
C ALA A 86 2.60 7.87 -15.48
N ILE A 87 3.09 7.16 -16.49
CA ILE A 87 3.49 5.75 -16.38
C ILE A 87 4.70 5.61 -15.45
N GLY A 88 5.73 6.43 -15.63
CA GLY A 88 6.94 6.41 -14.80
C GLY A 88 6.62 6.67 -13.34
N TYR A 89 5.83 7.72 -13.07
CA TYR A 89 5.36 8.05 -11.72
C TYR A 89 4.55 6.91 -11.11
N ARG A 90 3.68 6.25 -11.90
CA ARG A 90 2.91 5.10 -11.44
C ARG A 90 3.80 3.92 -11.03
N ARG A 91 4.84 3.62 -11.82
CA ARG A 91 5.81 2.55 -11.54
C ARG A 91 6.60 2.87 -10.27
N ARG A 92 7.06 4.11 -10.13
CA ARG A 92 7.77 4.56 -8.92
C ARG A 92 6.93 4.36 -7.66
N LEU A 93 5.64 4.70 -7.71
CA LEU A 93 4.72 4.46 -6.58
C LEU A 93 4.53 2.98 -6.23
N GLU A 94 4.54 2.06 -7.22
CA GLU A 94 4.53 0.62 -6.90
C GLU A 94 5.82 0.19 -6.19
N TYR A 95 6.95 0.71 -6.66
CA TYR A 95 8.27 0.40 -6.11
C TYR A 95 8.42 0.91 -4.67
N GLU A 96 8.13 2.20 -4.44
CA GLU A 96 8.15 2.80 -3.09
C GLU A 96 7.21 2.06 -2.13
N TRP A 97 6.04 1.60 -2.62
CA TRP A 97 5.14 0.79 -1.81
C TRP A 97 5.74 -0.58 -1.45
N ALA A 98 6.42 -1.25 -2.39
CA ALA A 98 7.07 -2.52 -2.12
C ALA A 98 8.20 -2.36 -1.08
N GLU A 99 8.99 -1.28 -1.15
CA GLU A 99 10.02 -0.97 -0.15
C GLU A 99 9.41 -0.79 1.24
N VAL A 100 8.30 -0.06 1.36
CA VAL A 100 7.60 0.11 2.64
C VAL A 100 7.10 -1.23 3.18
N GLN A 101 6.59 -2.11 2.33
CA GLN A 101 6.16 -3.44 2.77
C GLN A 101 7.33 -4.28 3.28
N GLU A 102 8.50 -4.19 2.64
CA GLU A 102 9.68 -4.91 3.09
C GLU A 102 10.22 -4.38 4.42
N ALA A 103 10.27 -3.05 4.58
CA ALA A 103 10.67 -2.43 5.83
C ALA A 103 9.77 -2.86 7.00
N TRP A 104 8.47 -3.00 6.77
CA TRP A 104 7.56 -3.50 7.78
C TRP A 104 7.83 -4.94 8.19
N LYS A 105 8.14 -5.84 7.24
CA LYS A 105 8.51 -7.23 7.57
C LYS A 105 9.72 -7.31 8.48
N VAL A 106 10.74 -6.47 8.24
CA VAL A 106 11.94 -6.40 9.09
C VAL A 106 11.55 -5.97 10.51
N ILE A 107 10.78 -4.88 10.62
CA ILE A 107 10.31 -4.37 11.92
C ILE A 107 9.48 -5.41 12.67
N ASP A 108 8.61 -6.13 11.99
CA ASP A 108 7.78 -7.17 12.61
C ASP A 108 8.61 -8.35 13.08
N HIS A 109 9.59 -8.77 12.30
CA HIS A 109 10.52 -9.83 12.69
C HIS A 109 11.34 -9.45 13.94
N GLU A 110 11.86 -8.21 13.99
CA GLU A 110 12.58 -7.69 15.16
C GLU A 110 11.67 -7.61 16.40
N ARG A 111 10.43 -7.16 16.23
CA ARG A 111 9.46 -7.11 17.33
C ARG A 111 9.11 -8.49 17.85
N GLU A 112 8.94 -9.47 16.98
CA GLU A 112 8.59 -10.83 17.38
C GLU A 112 9.76 -11.52 18.09
N THR A 113 10.97 -11.39 17.55
CA THR A 113 12.18 -11.93 18.20
C THR A 113 12.41 -11.29 19.58
N ALA A 114 12.20 -9.97 19.73
CA ALA A 114 12.28 -9.30 21.02
C ALA A 114 11.21 -9.80 22.01
N ARG A 115 9.98 -10.06 21.54
CA ARG A 115 8.91 -10.64 22.37
C ARG A 115 9.26 -12.04 22.86
N LEU A 116 9.78 -12.88 21.99
CA LEU A 116 10.21 -14.24 22.34
C LEU A 116 11.32 -14.22 23.39
N LYS A 117 12.36 -13.40 23.20
CA LYS A 117 13.45 -13.22 24.18
C LYS A 117 12.94 -12.74 25.53
N LYS A 118 12.03 -11.76 25.56
CA LYS A 118 11.42 -11.27 26.80
C LYS A 118 10.61 -12.36 27.51
N ARG A 119 9.90 -13.20 26.76
CA ARG A 119 9.12 -14.31 27.31
C ARG A 119 10.02 -15.39 27.91
N GLU A 120 11.13 -15.71 27.23
CA GLU A 120 12.11 -16.68 27.71
C GLU A 120 12.82 -16.16 28.97
N ALA A 121 13.31 -14.92 28.97
CA ALA A 121 13.94 -14.31 30.14
C ALA A 121 13.01 -14.28 31.36
N ARG A 122 11.72 -13.99 31.15
CA ARG A 122 10.72 -14.05 32.22
C ARG A 122 10.56 -15.47 32.76
N ARG A 123 10.52 -16.48 31.89
CA ARG A 123 10.41 -17.88 32.30
C ARG A 123 11.63 -18.36 33.07
N VAL A 124 12.84 -17.97 32.65
CA VAL A 124 14.08 -18.28 33.37
C VAL A 124 14.07 -17.64 34.75
N ALA A 125 13.72 -16.35 34.85
CA ALA A 125 13.63 -15.66 36.14
C ALA A 125 12.57 -16.28 37.07
N GLU A 126 11.43 -16.74 36.53
CA GLU A 126 10.41 -17.45 37.29
C GLU A 126 10.91 -18.81 37.82
N LEU A 127 11.71 -19.55 37.02
CA LEU A 127 12.32 -20.81 37.45
C LEU A 127 13.42 -20.58 38.50
N GLU A 128 14.31 -19.62 38.29
CA GLU A 128 15.37 -19.27 39.25
C GLU A 128 14.78 -18.80 40.59
N ALA A 129 13.70 -18.01 40.55
CA ALA A 129 13.01 -17.58 41.76
C ALA A 129 12.34 -18.76 42.49
N GLN A 130 11.82 -19.75 41.75
CA GLN A 130 11.23 -20.95 42.32
C GLN A 130 12.31 -21.85 42.96
N GLU A 131 13.44 -22.06 42.28
CA GLU A 131 14.58 -22.81 42.82
C GLU A 131 15.15 -22.15 44.09
N LEU A 132 15.20 -20.82 44.15
CA LEU A 132 15.65 -20.09 45.35
C LEU A 132 14.70 -20.30 46.54
N MET A 133 13.38 -20.28 46.32
CA MET A 133 12.40 -20.53 47.39
C MET A 133 12.41 -21.98 47.87
N ASP A 134 12.64 -22.94 46.98
CA ASP A 134 12.75 -24.35 47.35
C ASP A 134 14.02 -24.59 48.21
N HIS A 135 15.11 -23.84 47.97
CA HIS A 135 16.38 -24.01 48.69
C HIS A 135 16.41 -23.37 50.09
N ASP A 136 15.65 -22.29 50.32
CA ASP A 136 15.51 -21.63 51.64
C ASP A 136 14.52 -22.37 52.57
N GLY A 137 13.65 -23.24 52.03
CA GLY A 137 12.73 -24.09 52.80
C GLY A 137 13.41 -25.26 53.54
N ASP A 138 14.61 -25.65 53.13
CA ASP A 138 15.35 -26.79 53.71
C ASP A 138 16.28 -26.38 54.88
N ALA A 139 16.49 -25.08 55.12
CA ALA A 139 17.40 -24.59 56.17
C ALA A 139 16.74 -24.49 57.57
N ASP A 140 15.41 -24.48 57.67
CA ASP A 140 14.67 -24.31 58.93
C ASP A 140 14.26 -25.64 59.62
N GLY A 141 14.65 -26.79 59.05
CA GLY A 141 14.29 -28.13 59.55
C GLY A 141 15.27 -28.79 60.52
N LEU A 142 16.38 -28.14 60.89
CA LEU A 142 17.52 -28.82 61.53
C LEU A 142 17.97 -28.22 62.87
N LEU A 143 17.05 -27.76 63.73
CA LEU A 143 17.38 -27.39 65.12
C LEU A 143 16.24 -27.66 66.12
N ILE A 144 15.79 -28.92 66.28
CA ILE A 144 15.20 -29.36 67.56
C ILE A 144 15.67 -30.78 67.85
N GLY A 145 16.76 -30.91 68.59
CA GLY A 145 17.27 -32.21 69.04
C GLY A 145 18.57 -32.07 69.82
N GLY A 146 18.49 -31.62 71.06
CA GLY A 146 19.61 -31.76 72.00
C GLY A 146 19.48 -30.91 73.26
N GLU A 147 19.54 -31.61 74.40
CA GLU A 147 19.77 -31.13 75.78
C GLU A 147 18.54 -30.56 76.50
N GLU A 148 18.09 -31.04 77.67
CA GLU A 148 18.56 -32.02 78.66
C GLU A 148 17.34 -32.60 79.41
#